data_AF-A0A4R8FSQ8-F1
#
_entry.id   AF-A0A4R8FSQ8-F1
#
_cell.length_a   1.000
_cell.length_b   1.000
_cell.length_c   1.000
_cell.angle_alpha   90.00
_cell.angle_beta   90.00
_cell.angle_gamma   90.00
#
_symmetry.space_group_name_H-M   'P 1'
#
loop_
_entity.id
_entity.type
_entity.pdbx_description
1 polymer ?
#
loop_
_entity_poly.entity_id
_entity_poly.type
_entity_poly.pdbx_seq_one_letter_code
_entity_poly.pdbx_strand_id
1 'polypeptide(L)'
;MSQNHGKVWWTELMTHDVPGALKYYKAVCGWHFQPMPMGAGVYHVAHCGAQPVAGVMDMAMLPGMETAPADWFSYFAVDRLDKALEDTRSRGGSVLREPFDVPGIGRIAIVLDPTGAAMGLITPAR
;
A
#
# COMPACT_ATOMS: atom_id res chain seq x y z
N MET A 1 2.87 -19.84 11.59
CA MET A 1 2.92 -18.62 10.75
C MET A 1 3.24 -19.06 9.33
N SER A 2 2.61 -18.49 8.32
CA SER A 2 2.91 -18.78 6.92
C SER A 2 4.31 -18.27 6.53
N GLN A 3 4.83 -18.70 5.38
CA GLN A 3 6.09 -18.17 4.85
C GLN A 3 6.00 -16.69 4.47
N ASN A 4 4.80 -16.14 4.33
CA ASN A 4 4.59 -14.73 3.95
C ASN A 4 4.46 -13.82 5.15
N HIS A 5 4.10 -14.36 6.33
CA HIS A 5 3.91 -13.59 7.54
C HIS A 5 5.12 -12.70 7.88
N GLY A 6 4.89 -11.40 8.07
CA GLY A 6 5.90 -10.41 8.42
C GLY A 6 6.75 -9.91 7.25
N LYS A 7 6.59 -10.44 6.03
CA LYS A 7 7.29 -9.91 4.85
C LYS A 7 6.60 -8.65 4.33
N VAL A 8 7.39 -7.76 3.73
CA VAL A 8 6.85 -6.73 2.82
C VAL A 8 6.16 -7.48 1.68
N TRP A 9 4.85 -7.33 1.61
CA TRP A 9 4.00 -7.96 0.62
C TRP A 9 3.86 -7.09 -0.63
N TRP A 10 3.71 -5.78 -0.41
CA TRP A 10 3.52 -4.81 -1.47
C TRP A 10 4.04 -3.45 -1.03
N THR A 11 4.42 -2.62 -2.00
CA THR A 11 4.77 -1.23 -1.76
C THR A 11 4.20 -0.36 -2.86
N GLU A 12 3.82 0.86 -2.52
CA GLU A 12 3.29 1.82 -3.47
C GLU A 12 3.76 3.23 -3.18
N LEU A 13 3.95 4.00 -4.25
CA LEU A 13 4.17 5.42 -4.16
C LEU A 13 2.82 6.13 -4.09
N MET A 14 2.63 6.94 -3.07
CA MET A 14 1.58 7.93 -2.99
C MET A 14 2.18 9.29 -3.36
N THR A 15 1.60 9.98 -4.35
CA THR A 15 2.12 11.29 -4.81
C THR A 15 1.01 12.15 -5.41
N HIS A 16 1.17 13.47 -5.39
CA HIS A 16 0.31 14.42 -6.13
C HIS A 16 0.75 14.62 -7.59
N ASP A 17 1.94 14.15 -7.97
CA ASP A 17 2.45 14.20 -9.36
C ASP A 17 2.66 12.78 -9.90
N VAL A 18 1.54 12.08 -10.15
CA VAL A 18 1.57 10.75 -10.75
C VAL A 18 2.27 10.78 -12.12
N PRO A 19 1.95 11.69 -13.07
CA PRO A 19 2.62 11.70 -14.37
C PRO A 19 4.14 11.88 -14.29
N GLY A 20 4.61 12.77 -13.41
CA GLY A 20 6.04 12.97 -13.17
C GLY A 20 6.70 11.73 -12.57
N ALA A 21 6.06 11.09 -11.60
CA ALA A 21 6.55 9.84 -11.01
C ALA A 21 6.67 8.72 -12.04
N LEU A 22 5.62 8.49 -12.85
CA LEU A 22 5.64 7.46 -13.89
C LEU A 22 6.78 7.70 -14.89
N LYS A 23 6.98 8.95 -15.32
CA LYS A 23 8.10 9.32 -16.21
C LYS A 23 9.46 9.05 -15.55
N TYR A 24 9.62 9.44 -14.29
CA TYR A 24 10.87 9.27 -13.55
C TYR A 24 11.21 7.79 -13.36
N TYR A 25 10.30 6.98 -12.81
CA TYR A 25 10.55 5.57 -12.52
C TYR A 25 10.63 4.72 -13.79
N LYS A 26 9.98 5.12 -14.89
CA LYS A 26 10.26 4.54 -16.22
C LYS A 26 11.72 4.75 -16.62
N ALA A 27 12.26 5.95 -16.43
CA ALA A 27 13.63 6.27 -16.83
C ALA A 27 14.69 5.64 -15.91
N VAL A 28 14.44 5.62 -14.59
CA VAL A 28 15.41 5.16 -13.59
C VAL A 28 15.36 3.65 -13.38
N CYS A 29 14.16 3.08 -13.24
CA CYS A 29 13.98 1.67 -12.93
C CYS A 29 13.65 0.80 -14.16
N GLY A 30 13.38 1.43 -15.31
CA GLY A 30 12.95 0.72 -16.52
C GLY A 30 11.53 0.15 -16.41
N TRP A 31 10.73 0.62 -15.44
CA TRP A 31 9.38 0.10 -15.24
C TRP A 31 8.45 0.51 -16.37
N HIS A 32 7.49 -0.39 -16.65
CA HIS A 32 6.27 -0.04 -17.37
C HIS A 32 5.09 -0.09 -16.41
N PHE A 33 3.99 0.57 -16.77
CA PHE A 33 2.88 0.80 -15.86
C PHE A 33 1.57 0.39 -16.49
N GLN A 34 0.83 -0.46 -15.78
CA GLN A 34 -0.52 -0.86 -16.14
C GLN A 34 -1.52 -0.02 -15.33
N PRO A 35 -2.34 0.82 -15.98
CA PRO A 35 -3.40 1.55 -15.30
C PRO A 35 -4.53 0.59 -14.91
N MET A 36 -5.01 0.74 -13.68
CA MET A 36 -6.14 0.03 -13.10
C MET A 36 -7.14 1.06 -12.57
N PRO A 37 -8.29 1.23 -13.24
CA PRO A 37 -9.35 2.09 -12.75
C PRO A 37 -9.82 1.63 -11.35
N MET A 38 -9.84 2.58 -10.42
CA MET A 38 -10.37 2.43 -9.07
C MET A 38 -11.50 3.43 -8.88
N GLY A 39 -12.42 3.18 -7.93
CA GLY A 39 -13.61 4.03 -7.76
C GLY A 39 -13.32 5.53 -7.59
N ALA A 40 -12.19 5.88 -6.97
CA ALA A 40 -11.79 7.26 -6.68
C ALA A 40 -10.70 7.82 -7.61
N GLY A 41 -10.18 7.04 -8.57
CA GLY A 41 -9.03 7.45 -9.40
C GLY A 41 -8.38 6.30 -10.15
N VAL A 42 -7.14 6.47 -10.59
CA VAL A 42 -6.40 5.42 -11.31
C VAL A 42 -5.22 4.96 -10.46
N TYR A 43 -5.16 3.66 -10.22
CA TYR A 43 -4.00 3.01 -9.64
C TYR A 43 -3.08 2.52 -10.76
N HIS A 44 -1.78 2.76 -10.68
CA HIS A 44 -0.82 2.27 -11.67
C HIS A 44 0.02 1.16 -11.07
N VAL A 45 -0.09 -0.06 -11.60
CA VAL A 45 0.81 -1.15 -11.22
C VAL A 45 2.09 -1.00 -12.02
N ALA A 46 3.21 -0.83 -11.34
CA ALA A 46 4.53 -0.86 -11.94
C ALA A 46 5.00 -2.30 -12.14
N HIS A 47 5.62 -2.57 -13.28
CA HIS A 47 6.14 -3.88 -13.63
C HIS A 47 7.63 -3.81 -14.01
N CYS A 48 8.39 -4.78 -13.53
CA CYS A 48 9.74 -5.11 -14.00
C CYS A 48 9.64 -6.38 -14.85
N GLY A 49 9.80 -6.26 -16.17
CA GLY A 49 9.44 -7.35 -17.08
C GLY A 49 7.96 -7.69 -16.95
N ALA A 50 7.61 -8.97 -16.77
CA ALA A 50 6.22 -9.38 -16.52
C ALA A 50 5.79 -9.24 -15.05
N GLN A 51 6.73 -9.06 -14.13
CA GLN A 51 6.45 -9.12 -12.70
C GLN A 51 5.92 -7.78 -12.17
N PRO A 52 4.77 -7.76 -11.48
CA PRO A 52 4.32 -6.58 -10.75
C PRO A 52 5.23 -6.35 -9.53
N VAL A 53 5.69 -5.12 -9.33
CA VAL A 53 6.71 -4.79 -8.31
C VAL A 53 6.32 -3.65 -7.37
N ALA A 54 5.44 -2.74 -7.79
CA ALA A 54 4.99 -1.63 -6.97
C ALA A 54 3.67 -1.04 -7.49
N GLY A 55 3.02 -0.23 -6.65
CA GLY A 55 1.96 0.67 -7.05
C GLY A 55 2.40 2.12 -7.20
N VAL A 56 1.62 2.90 -7.94
CA VAL A 56 1.64 4.36 -7.91
C VAL A 56 0.21 4.85 -7.88
N MET A 57 -0.13 5.72 -6.93
CA MET A 57 -1.47 6.30 -6.82
C MET A 57 -1.42 7.79 -6.50
N ASP A 58 -2.52 8.45 -6.87
CA ASP A 58 -2.72 9.86 -6.56
C ASP A 58 -3.17 10.03 -5.11
N MET A 59 -2.46 10.88 -4.36
CA MET A 59 -2.82 11.21 -2.97
C MET A 59 -4.17 11.94 -2.87
N ALA A 60 -4.65 12.59 -3.93
CA ALA A 60 -5.98 13.18 -3.96
C ALA A 60 -7.11 12.13 -3.78
N MET A 61 -6.81 10.84 -3.94
CA MET A 61 -7.73 9.74 -3.65
C MET A 61 -7.91 9.48 -2.14
N LEU A 62 -7.08 10.10 -1.29
CA LEU A 62 -7.03 9.90 0.16
C LEU A 62 -7.44 11.21 0.88
N PRO A 63 -8.63 11.26 1.51
CA PRO A 63 -9.06 12.44 2.27
C PRO A 63 -8.06 12.80 3.37
N GLY A 64 -7.70 14.08 3.50
CA GLY A 64 -6.80 14.57 4.54
C GLY A 64 -5.31 14.49 4.20
N MET A 65 -4.96 14.10 2.96
CA MET A 65 -3.57 14.01 2.47
C MET A 65 -3.22 15.12 1.46
N GLU A 66 -4.03 16.18 1.38
CA GLU A 66 -3.92 17.24 0.36
C GLU A 66 -2.58 17.98 0.41
N THR A 67 -1.97 18.07 1.59
CA THR A 67 -0.67 18.74 1.82
C THR A 67 0.43 17.79 2.24
N ALA A 68 0.15 16.48 2.31
CA ALA A 68 1.14 15.49 2.68
C ALA A 68 2.23 15.39 1.60
N PRO A 69 3.52 15.23 1.98
CA PRO A 69 4.58 14.97 1.02
C PRO A 69 4.41 13.59 0.39
N ALA A 70 4.92 13.41 -0.83
CA ALA A 70 4.95 12.11 -1.48
C ALA A 70 5.73 11.09 -0.62
N ASP A 71 5.25 9.85 -0.58
CA ASP A 71 5.77 8.80 0.30
C ASP A 71 5.70 7.41 -0.33
N TRP A 72 6.69 6.57 -0.01
CA TRP A 72 6.70 5.15 -0.33
C TRP A 72 6.09 4.37 0.82
N PHE A 73 4.88 3.89 0.61
CA PHE A 73 4.09 3.18 1.60
C PHE A 73 4.24 1.67 1.44
N SER A 74 4.31 0.93 2.54
CA SER A 74 4.52 -0.53 2.53
C SER A 74 3.42 -1.29 3.24
N TYR A 75 3.06 -2.44 2.69
CA TYR A 75 2.13 -3.40 3.26
C TYR A 75 2.89 -4.63 3.74
N PHE A 76 2.66 -5.06 4.98
CA PHE A 76 3.21 -6.27 5.54
C PHE A 76 2.16 -7.38 5.58
N ALA A 77 2.52 -8.56 5.11
CA ALA A 77 1.62 -9.70 5.13
C ALA A 77 1.43 -10.23 6.56
N VAL A 78 0.18 -10.45 6.95
CA VAL A 78 -0.22 -11.06 8.22
C VAL A 78 -1.22 -12.18 7.95
N ASP A 79 -1.09 -13.27 8.70
CA ASP A 79 -1.93 -14.47 8.50
C ASP A 79 -3.38 -14.24 8.94
N ARG A 80 -3.58 -13.36 9.92
CA ARG A 80 -4.88 -13.02 10.52
C ARG A 80 -4.93 -11.54 10.81
N LEU A 81 -5.53 -10.76 9.91
CA LEU A 81 -5.58 -9.30 10.03
C LEU A 81 -6.24 -8.84 11.34
N ASP A 82 -7.40 -9.38 11.72
CA ASP A 82 -8.12 -8.94 12.92
C ASP A 82 -7.26 -9.12 14.19
N LYS A 83 -6.58 -10.27 14.31
CA LYS A 83 -5.62 -10.50 15.41
C LYS A 83 -4.44 -9.52 15.36
N ALA A 84 -3.89 -9.27 14.17
CA ALA A 84 -2.78 -8.33 14.04
C ALA A 84 -3.19 -6.92 14.50
N LEU A 85 -4.44 -6.50 14.25
CA LEU A 85 -4.95 -5.21 14.70
C LEU A 85 -5.22 -5.15 16.21
N GLU A 86 -5.66 -6.24 16.83
CA GLU A 86 -5.71 -6.36 18.29
C GLU A 86 -4.29 -6.21 18.89
N ASP A 87 -3.31 -6.90 18.30
CA ASP A 87 -1.92 -6.82 18.72
C ASP A 87 -1.33 -5.41 18.51
N THR A 88 -1.66 -4.72 17.41
CA THR A 88 -1.29 -3.31 17.18
C THR A 88 -1.82 -2.41 18.29
N ARG A 89 -3.13 -2.45 18.56
CA ARG A 89 -3.77 -1.59 19.57
C ARG A 89 -3.22 -1.86 20.97
N SER A 90 -3.05 -3.12 21.34
CA SER A 90 -2.54 -3.51 22.67
C SER A 90 -1.06 -3.17 22.90
N ARG A 91 -0.29 -2.88 21.84
CA ARG A 91 1.15 -2.57 21.89
C ARG A 91 1.45 -1.08 21.65
N GLY A 92 0.44 -0.22 21.70
CA GLY A 92 0.60 1.22 21.59
C GLY A 92 0.56 1.78 20.16
N GLY A 93 0.29 0.92 19.17
CA GLY A 93 -0.05 1.38 17.81
C GLY A 93 -1.52 1.77 17.70
N SER A 94 -1.90 2.33 16.56
CA SER A 94 -3.28 2.73 16.27
C SER A 94 -3.75 2.24 14.90
N VAL A 95 -5.06 2.11 14.73
CA VAL A 95 -5.66 1.78 13.42
C VAL A 95 -6.17 3.07 12.81
N LEU A 96 -5.56 3.49 11.70
CA LEU A 96 -5.95 4.69 10.95
C LEU A 96 -7.12 4.44 10.01
N ARG A 97 -7.14 3.24 9.42
CA ARG A 97 -8.22 2.79 8.55
C ARG A 97 -8.57 1.37 8.90
N GLU A 98 -9.82 1.16 9.31
CA GLU A 98 -10.36 -0.15 9.63
C GLU A 98 -10.30 -1.09 8.42
N PRO A 99 -10.29 -2.43 8.65
CA PRO A 99 -10.22 -3.42 7.59
C PRO A 99 -11.22 -3.22 6.46
N PHE A 100 -10.74 -3.37 5.23
CA PHE A 100 -11.58 -3.43 4.04
C PHE A 100 -11.04 -4.46 3.05
N ASP A 101 -11.93 -5.04 2.26
CA ASP A 101 -11.58 -6.01 1.24
C ASP A 101 -11.19 -5.32 -0.07
N VAL A 102 -10.14 -5.83 -0.71
CA VAL A 102 -9.75 -5.50 -2.07
C VAL A 102 -9.95 -6.74 -2.93
N PRO A 103 -10.97 -6.77 -3.81
CA PRO A 103 -11.30 -7.94 -4.61
C PRO A 103 -10.10 -8.52 -5.35
N GLY A 104 -9.85 -9.81 -5.15
CA GLY A 104 -8.74 -10.54 -5.78
C GLY A 104 -7.35 -10.29 -5.19
N ILE A 105 -7.19 -9.34 -4.24
CA ILE A 105 -5.89 -8.99 -3.65
C ILE A 105 -5.80 -9.44 -2.19
N GLY A 106 -6.83 -9.20 -1.39
CA GLY A 106 -6.84 -9.56 0.03
C GLY A 106 -7.61 -8.57 0.89
N ARG A 107 -7.45 -8.68 2.21
CA ARG A 107 -8.04 -7.77 3.20
C ARG A 107 -6.96 -6.92 3.82
N ILE A 108 -7.16 -5.60 3.84
CA ILE A 108 -6.15 -4.60 4.22
C ILE A 108 -6.66 -3.73 5.36
N ALA A 109 -5.77 -3.30 6.25
CA ALA A 109 -5.98 -2.19 7.16
C ALA A 109 -4.74 -1.28 7.18
N ILE A 110 -4.93 -0.02 7.56
CA ILE A 110 -3.84 0.96 7.69
C ILE A 110 -3.65 1.27 9.17
N VAL A 111 -2.40 1.20 9.64
CA VAL A 111 -2.04 1.36 11.05
C VAL A 111 -0.89 2.35 11.22
N LEU A 112 -0.77 2.89 12.43
CA LEU A 112 0.48 3.48 12.93
C LEU A 112 1.11 2.52 13.92
N ASP A 113 2.43 2.38 13.84
CA ASP A 113 3.20 1.81 14.95
C ASP A 113 3.33 2.83 16.12
N PRO A 114 3.89 2.42 17.28
CA PRO A 114 4.05 3.32 18.42
C PRO A 114 4.99 4.52 18.18
N THR A 115 5.78 4.49 17.11
CA THR A 115 6.68 5.60 16.72
C THR A 115 6.00 6.59 15.77
N GLY A 116 4.79 6.27 15.29
CA GLY A 116 4.05 7.07 14.33
C GLY A 116 4.33 6.71 12.88
N ALA A 117 5.01 5.60 12.60
CA ALA A 117 5.23 5.14 11.22
C ALA A 117 3.95 4.51 10.68
N ALA A 118 3.47 5.04 9.55
CA ALA A 118 2.29 4.51 8.86
C ALA A 118 2.66 3.30 8.00
N MET A 119 1.84 2.24 8.10
CA MET A 119 2.04 1.02 7.31
C MET A 119 0.71 0.30 7.08
N GLY A 120 0.67 -0.48 6.01
CA GLY A 120 -0.44 -1.37 5.73
C GLY A 120 -0.21 -2.74 6.34
N LEU A 121 -1.28 -3.36 6.83
CA LEU A 121 -1.31 -4.78 7.12
C LEU A 121 -2.26 -5.44 6.14
N ILE A 122 -1.84 -6.54 5.54
CA ILE A 122 -2.63 -7.28 4.56
C ILE A 122 -2.69 -8.75 4.92
N THR A 123 -3.88 -9.35 4.88
CA THR A 123 -4.00 -10.80 4.68
C THR A 123 -4.23 -11.03 3.19
N PRO A 124 -3.23 -11.51 2.44
CA PRO A 124 -3.37 -11.70 1.00
C PRO A 124 -4.46 -12.73 0.68
N ALA A 125 -5.13 -12.55 -0.46
CA ALA A 125 -5.97 -13.59 -1.03
C ALA A 125 -5.13 -14.86 -1.28
N ARG A 126 -5.75 -16.02 -1.10
CA ARG A 126 -5.12 -17.32 -1.35
C ARG A 126 -5.04 -17.63 -2.83
#